data_AF-A0A960EJ32-F1
#
_entry.id   AF-A0A960EJ32-F1
#
_cell.length_a   1.000
_cell.length_b   1.000
_cell.length_c   1.000
_cell.angle_alpha   90.00
_cell.angle_beta   90.00
_cell.angle_gamma   90.00
#
_symmetry.space_group_name_H-M   'P 1'
#
loop_
_entity.id
_entity.type
_entity.pdbx_description
1 polymer ?
#
loop_
_entity_poly.entity_id
_entity_poly.type
_entity_poly.pdbx_seq_one_letter_code
_entity_poly.pdbx_strand_id
1 'polypeptide(L)'
;AAGSDVVEPALAELAERHPSVGEVRGLGLFWAIELVKDRATREQLVPYNASGADAAPVAEVVAACKKQGLLVFAHFNRVHIAPPLTISDDDLRHGIAIIDEALTLADAHTA
;
A
#
# COMPACT_ATOMS: atom_id res chain seq x y z
N ALA A 1 -20.93 -0.43 -2.13
CA ALA A 1 -20.24 -1.30 -3.14
C ALA A 1 -18.88 -1.67 -2.59
N ALA A 2 -18.24 -2.77 -3.03
CA ALA A 2 -16.98 -3.28 -2.45
C ALA A 2 -15.89 -2.19 -2.20
N GLY A 3 -15.78 -1.20 -3.09
CA GLY A 3 -14.92 -0.03 -2.88
C GLY A 3 -15.19 0.75 -1.58
N SER A 4 -16.44 1.14 -1.33
CA SER A 4 -16.86 1.90 -0.15
C SER A 4 -17.04 1.02 1.10
N ASP A 5 -17.43 -0.24 0.91
CA ASP A 5 -17.86 -1.12 2.01
C ASP A 5 -16.72 -2.00 2.53
N VAL A 6 -15.64 -2.15 1.74
CA VAL A 6 -14.49 -3.00 2.06
C VAL A 6 -13.17 -2.24 1.93
N VAL A 7 -12.87 -1.66 0.76
CA VAL A 7 -11.53 -1.07 0.52
C VAL A 7 -11.33 0.18 1.37
N GLU A 8 -12.23 1.16 1.27
CA GLU A 8 -12.13 2.44 1.98
C GLU A 8 -11.93 2.27 3.50
N PRO A 9 -12.79 1.54 4.25
CA PRO A 9 -12.59 1.37 5.68
C PRO A 9 -11.32 0.59 6.00
N ALA A 10 -11.00 -0.46 5.27
CA ALA A 10 -9.79 -1.25 5.54
C ALA A 10 -8.51 -0.42 5.30
N LEU A 11 -8.46 0.42 4.28
CA LEU A 11 -7.33 1.30 4.03
C LEU A 11 -7.22 2.43 5.05
N ALA A 12 -8.35 2.93 5.56
CA ALA A 12 -8.34 3.87 6.68
C ALA A 12 -7.70 3.23 7.94
N GLU A 13 -8.06 1.98 8.25
CA GLU A 13 -7.43 1.22 9.34
C GLU A 13 -5.92 1.00 9.11
N LEU A 14 -5.49 0.73 7.87
CA LEU A 14 -4.04 0.67 7.56
C LEU A 14 -3.34 2.01 7.80
N ALA A 15 -3.98 3.10 7.40
CA ALA A 15 -3.46 4.44 7.65
C ALA A 15 -3.38 4.78 9.15
N GLU A 16 -4.15 4.14 10.02
CA GLU A 16 -3.99 4.28 11.47
C GLU A 16 -2.82 3.46 12.01
N ARG A 17 -2.64 2.22 11.50
CA ARG A 17 -1.67 1.26 12.03
C ARG A 17 -0.23 1.44 11.53
N HIS A 18 -0.04 1.91 10.31
CA HIS A 18 1.27 1.93 9.65
C HIS A 18 1.82 3.35 9.50
N PRO A 19 2.78 3.80 10.32
CA PRO A 19 3.34 5.16 10.23
C PRO A 19 3.79 5.55 8.81
N SER A 20 4.21 4.58 7.99
CA SER A 20 4.62 4.82 6.60
C SER A 20 3.48 5.22 5.67
N VAL A 21 2.22 4.97 6.02
CA VAL A 21 1.06 5.36 5.21
C VAL A 21 0.74 6.83 5.47
N GLY A 22 1.02 7.68 4.49
CA GLY A 22 0.74 9.12 4.57
C GLY A 22 -0.65 9.49 4.08
N GLU A 23 -1.15 8.78 3.07
CA GLU A 23 -2.49 8.99 2.51
C GLU A 23 -3.00 7.71 1.85
N VAL A 24 -4.31 7.50 1.95
CA VAL A 24 -5.03 6.52 1.13
C VAL A 24 -6.09 7.27 0.34
N ARG A 25 -6.19 6.99 -0.96
CA ARG A 25 -7.17 7.64 -1.84
C ARG A 25 -7.61 6.72 -2.96
N GLY A 26 -8.87 6.86 -3.37
CA GLY A 26 -9.41 6.07 -4.47
C GLY A 26 -10.91 6.24 -4.64
N LEU A 27 -11.44 5.54 -5.64
CA LEU A 27 -12.86 5.43 -5.91
C LEU A 27 -13.16 4.08 -6.54
N GLY A 28 -14.26 3.43 -6.12
CA GLY A 28 -14.60 2.10 -6.60
C GLY A 28 -13.52 1.09 -6.23
N LEU A 29 -12.98 0.35 -7.20
CA LEU A 29 -11.90 -0.62 -7.00
C LEU A 29 -10.56 -0.11 -7.54
N PHE A 30 -10.32 1.21 -7.52
CA PHE A 30 -9.03 1.77 -7.86
C PHE A 30 -8.53 2.72 -6.79
N TRP A 31 -7.55 2.25 -6.02
CA TRP A 31 -7.00 2.94 -4.85
C TRP A 31 -5.48 3.00 -4.89
N ALA A 32 -4.93 4.00 -4.21
CA ALA A 32 -3.51 4.16 -3.97
C ALA A 32 -3.26 4.36 -2.47
N ILE A 33 -2.23 3.67 -1.98
CA ILE A 33 -1.61 3.86 -0.67
C ILE A 33 -0.32 4.64 -0.92
N GLU A 34 -0.25 5.87 -0.44
CA GLU A 34 0.95 6.70 -0.51
C GLU A 34 1.86 6.47 0.70
N LEU A 35 3.11 6.11 0.43
CA LEU A 35 4.12 5.85 1.44
C LEU A 35 5.02 7.07 1.65
N VAL A 36 5.21 7.45 2.91
CA VAL A 36 5.99 8.61 3.35
C VAL A 36 6.94 8.21 4.48
N LYS A 37 8.04 8.93 4.64
CA LYS A 37 8.93 8.78 5.81
C LYS A 37 8.36 9.44 7.06
N ASP A 38 7.64 10.55 6.84
CA ASP A 38 7.05 11.37 7.89
C ASP A 38 5.70 11.92 7.40
N ARG A 39 4.65 11.72 8.19
CA ARG A 39 3.27 12.11 7.84
C ARG A 39 3.03 13.62 7.88
N ALA A 40 3.76 14.36 8.71
CA ALA A 40 3.62 15.79 8.84
C ALA A 40 4.26 16.54 7.66
N THR A 41 5.43 16.10 7.22
CA THR A 41 6.16 16.69 6.08
C THR A 41 5.71 16.15 4.74
N ARG A 42 5.13 14.94 4.72
CA ARG A 42 4.82 14.16 3.52
C ARG A 42 6.07 13.89 2.66
N GLU A 43 7.25 13.83 3.27
CA GLU A 43 8.45 13.37 2.56
C GLU A 43 8.23 11.96 2.04
N GLN A 44 8.39 11.75 0.73
CA GLN A 44 8.20 10.45 0.10
C GLN A 44 9.15 9.40 0.71
N LEU A 45 8.64 8.18 0.92
CA LEU A 45 9.43 7.07 1.47
C LEU A 45 10.70 6.81 0.66
N VAL A 46 10.58 6.96 -0.66
CA VAL A 46 11.68 6.85 -1.64
C VAL A 46 11.77 8.14 -2.46
N PRO A 47 12.96 8.53 -2.94
CA PRO A 47 13.12 9.68 -3.83
C PRO A 47 12.23 9.59 -5.08
N TYR A 48 11.92 10.75 -5.67
CA TYR A 48 11.22 10.80 -6.95
C TYR A 48 12.02 10.04 -8.02
N ASN A 49 11.35 9.12 -8.73
CA ASN A 49 11.97 8.26 -9.74
C ASN A 49 13.16 7.43 -9.21
N ALA A 50 13.12 7.05 -7.93
CA ALA A 50 14.11 6.16 -7.33
C ALA A 50 14.25 4.85 -8.10
N SER A 51 15.48 4.33 -8.13
CA SER A 51 15.83 3.05 -8.75
C SER A 51 16.95 2.37 -7.97
N GLY A 52 17.16 1.08 -8.22
CA GLY A 52 18.19 0.33 -7.51
C GLY A 52 17.98 0.34 -5.99
N ALA A 53 19.04 0.68 -5.24
CA ALA A 53 19.00 0.69 -3.77
C ALA A 53 18.05 1.76 -3.21
N ASP A 54 17.87 2.90 -3.88
CA ASP A 54 16.99 3.97 -3.40
C ASP A 54 15.51 3.59 -3.46
N ALA A 55 15.15 2.59 -4.28
CA ALA A 55 13.80 2.05 -4.38
C ALA A 55 13.56 0.85 -3.43
N ALA A 56 14.58 0.42 -2.68
CA ALA A 56 14.51 -0.78 -1.85
C ALA A 56 13.32 -0.81 -0.88
N PRO A 57 12.99 0.27 -0.15
CA PRO A 57 11.86 0.25 0.79
C PRO A 57 10.53 -0.18 0.16
N VAL A 58 10.22 0.35 -1.03
CA VAL A 58 8.99 -0.01 -1.76
C VAL A 58 9.12 -1.38 -2.42
N ALA A 59 10.31 -1.70 -2.95
CA ALA A 59 10.57 -2.99 -3.58
C ALA A 59 10.43 -4.16 -2.59
N GLU A 60 10.80 -3.96 -1.32
CA GLU A 60 10.64 -4.92 -0.24
C GLU A 60 9.16 -5.21 0.05
N VAL A 61 8.32 -4.18 0.14
CA VAL A 61 6.86 -4.34 0.28
C VAL A 61 6.28 -5.15 -0.89
N VAL A 62 6.63 -4.79 -2.13
CA VAL A 62 6.16 -5.51 -3.33
C VAL A 62 6.63 -6.96 -3.33
N ALA A 63 7.89 -7.21 -2.97
CA ALA A 63 8.45 -8.54 -2.90
C ALA A 63 7.78 -9.39 -1.80
N ALA A 64 7.47 -8.80 -0.65
CA ALA A 64 6.76 -9.45 0.45
C ALA A 64 5.34 -9.85 0.02
N CYS A 65 4.57 -8.93 -0.59
CA CYS A 65 3.26 -9.25 -1.16
C CYS A 65 3.36 -10.41 -2.15
N LYS A 66 4.32 -10.36 -3.07
CA LYS A 66 4.52 -11.40 -4.09
C LYS A 66 4.87 -12.76 -3.47
N LYS A 67 5.70 -12.77 -2.42
CA LYS A 67 6.06 -14.00 -1.69
C LYS A 67 4.84 -14.67 -1.04
N GLN A 68 3.86 -13.88 -0.64
CA GLN A 68 2.58 -14.35 -0.10
C GLN A 68 1.53 -14.66 -1.20
N GLY A 69 1.88 -14.51 -2.48
CA GLY A 69 0.98 -14.80 -3.59
C GLY A 69 0.16 -13.61 -4.10
N LEU A 70 0.37 -12.41 -3.57
CA LEU A 70 -0.32 -11.19 -4.01
C LEU A 70 0.54 -10.38 -4.99
N LEU A 71 0.03 -10.17 -6.20
CA LEU A 71 0.65 -9.26 -7.17
C LEU A 71 0.10 -7.85 -6.98
N VAL A 72 0.98 -6.92 -6.61
CA VAL A 72 0.66 -5.49 -6.48
C VAL A 72 1.44 -4.68 -7.50
N PHE A 73 0.90 -3.51 -7.86
CA PHE A 73 1.61 -2.53 -8.68
C PHE A 73 2.09 -1.38 -7.80
N ALA A 74 3.39 -1.09 -7.86
CA ALA A 74 3.98 0.07 -7.22
C ALA A 74 4.45 1.08 -8.27
N HIS A 75 4.21 2.37 -8.03
CA HIS A 75 4.73 3.46 -8.82
C HIS A 75 5.33 4.52 -7.89
N PHE A 76 6.66 4.61 -7.91
CA PHE A 76 7.45 5.39 -6.94
C PHE A 76 7.07 5.00 -5.50
N ASN A 77 6.60 5.94 -4.69
CA ASN A 77 6.21 5.74 -3.31
C ASN A 77 4.76 5.25 -3.12
N ARG A 78 4.08 4.78 -4.18
CA ARG A 78 2.66 4.38 -4.09
C ARG A 78 2.41 2.93 -4.46
N VAL A 79 1.68 2.22 -3.61
CA VAL A 79 1.16 0.87 -3.88
C VAL A 79 -0.30 0.99 -4.29
N HIS A 80 -0.70 0.32 -5.37
CA HIS A 80 -2.05 0.43 -5.92
C HIS A 80 -2.87 -0.83 -5.66
N ILE A 81 -4.14 -0.63 -5.31
CA ILE A 81 -5.16 -1.67 -5.24
C ILE A 81 -6.10 -1.46 -6.41
N ALA A 82 -5.94 -2.31 -7.42
CA ALA A 82 -6.69 -2.27 -8.67
C ALA A 82 -7.06 -3.71 -9.12
N PRO A 83 -7.86 -4.44 -8.31
CA PRO A 83 -8.23 -5.81 -8.64
C PRO A 83 -9.21 -5.87 -9.83
N PRO A 84 -9.44 -7.06 -10.40
CA PRO A 84 -10.55 -7.28 -11.33
C PRO A 84 -11.88 -6.86 -10.69
N LEU A 85 -12.79 -6.29 -11.49
CA LEU A 85 -14.09 -5.82 -10.99
C LEU A 85 -15.04 -6.96 -10.54
N THR A 86 -14.67 -8.21 -10.79
CA THR A 86 -15.38 -9.43 -10.38
C THR A 86 -14.80 -10.05 -9.11
N ILE A 87 -13.85 -9.40 -8.44
CA ILE A 87 -13.23 -9.91 -7.21
C ILE A 87 -14.29 -10.08 -6.11
N SER A 88 -14.14 -11.13 -5.29
CA SER A 88 -14.98 -11.33 -4.10
C SER A 88 -14.53 -10.41 -2.96
N ASP A 89 -15.44 -10.10 -2.02
CA ASP A 89 -15.08 -9.33 -0.83
C ASP A 89 -14.05 -10.08 0.04
N ASP A 90 -14.09 -11.42 0.07
CA ASP A 90 -13.15 -12.25 0.82
C ASP A 90 -11.73 -12.19 0.25
N ASP A 91 -11.58 -12.31 -1.07
CA ASP A 91 -10.27 -12.17 -1.74
C ASP A 91 -9.71 -10.76 -1.58
N LEU A 92 -10.60 -9.75 -1.62
CA LEU A 92 -10.22 -8.36 -1.42
C LEU A 92 -9.68 -8.14 0.00
N ARG A 93 -10.37 -8.65 1.02
CA ARG A 93 -9.91 -8.61 2.42
C ARG A 93 -8.61 -9.37 2.61
N HIS A 94 -8.48 -10.54 1.99
CA HIS A 94 -7.26 -11.34 2.06
C HIS A 94 -6.06 -10.61 1.44
N GLY A 95 -6.23 -10.00 0.27
CA GLY A 95 -5.19 -9.20 -0.36
C GLY A 95 -4.80 -7.99 0.48
N ILE A 96 -5.76 -7.29 1.10
CA ILE A 96 -5.48 -6.16 1.99
C ILE A 96 -4.72 -6.61 3.25
N ALA A 97 -5.04 -7.78 3.81
CA ALA A 97 -4.30 -8.35 4.93
C ALA A 97 -2.84 -8.70 4.59
N ILE A 98 -2.56 -9.12 3.35
CA ILE A 98 -1.18 -9.32 2.89
C ILE A 98 -0.44 -7.98 2.78
N ILE A 99 -1.12 -6.93 2.29
CA ILE A 99 -0.54 -5.58 2.19
C ILE A 99 -0.22 -5.03 3.58
N ASP A 100 -1.13 -5.16 4.53
CA ASP A 100 -0.96 -4.82 5.94
C ASP A 100 0.35 -5.40 6.50
N GLU A 101 0.53 -6.72 6.43
CA GLU A 101 1.76 -7.35 6.90
C GLU A 101 3.01 -6.82 6.17
N ALA A 102 2.91 -6.60 4.85
CA ALA A 102 4.03 -6.10 4.05
C ALA A 102 4.39 -4.64 4.40
N LEU A 103 3.43 -3.81 4.80
CA LEU A 103 3.66 -2.41 5.17
C LEU A 103 4.55 -2.26 6.41
N THR A 104 4.64 -3.28 7.26
CA THR A 104 5.58 -3.31 8.39
C THR A 104 7.04 -3.13 7.95
N LEU A 105 7.38 -3.54 6.72
CA LEU A 105 8.70 -3.31 6.13
C LEU A 105 8.91 -1.83 5.79
N ALA A 106 7.89 -1.17 5.24
CA ALA A 106 7.94 0.27 4.97
C ALA A 106 8.00 1.09 6.26
N ASP A 107 7.32 0.65 7.32
CA ASP A 107 7.34 1.32 8.63
C ASP A 107 8.75 1.39 9.22
N ALA A 108 9.61 0.40 8.95
CA ALA A 108 11.00 0.41 9.39
C ALA A 108 11.87 1.52 8.76
N HIS A 109 11.35 2.22 7.75
CA HIS A 109 12.00 3.36 7.09
C HIS A 109 11.39 4.72 7.46
N THR A 110 10.51 4.75 8.47
CA THR A 110 9.93 5.98 9.00
C THR A 110 10.76 6.55 10.15
N ALA A 111 10.62 7.85 10.41
CA ALA A 111 11.32 8.58 11.46
C ALA A 111 10.65 8.44 12.85
#